data_AF-H1V6V6-F1
#
_entry.id   AF-H1V6V6-F1
#
_cell.length_a   1.000
_cell.length_b   1.000
_cell.length_c   1.000
_cell.angle_alpha   90.00
_cell.angle_beta   90.00
_cell.angle_gamma   90.00
#
_symmetry.space_group_name_H-M   'P 1'
#
loop_
_entity.id
_entity.type
_entity.pdbx_description
1 polymer ?
#
loop_
_entity_poly.entity_id
_entity_poly.type
_entity_poly.pdbx_seq_one_letter_code
_entity_poly.pdbx_strand_id
1 'polypeptide(L)'
;MSLFVLAETPAGYGLFKAADKKLLKRDELSSGPTSSEKINEMLKLKSFVKFESSAIAVEEAAGLKEGRVPPLLASLLNEIKDEKKATIAVADLKLGTAIGKLPDLNIQA
;
A
#
# COMPACT_ATOMS: atom_id res chain seq x y z
N MET A 1 -3.78 -14.83 -5.73
CA MET A 1 -3.62 -13.42 -6.15
C MET A 1 -4.35 -12.57 -5.17
N SER A 2 -3.71 -12.23 -4.07
CA SER A 2 -4.26 -11.24 -3.14
C SER A 2 -3.90 -9.86 -3.66
N LEU A 3 -4.85 -8.95 -3.66
CA LEU A 3 -4.62 -7.55 -3.99
C LEU A 3 -4.50 -6.79 -2.66
N PHE A 4 -3.36 -6.14 -2.50
CA PHE A 4 -3.09 -5.21 -1.42
C PHE A 4 -3.17 -3.80 -1.96
N VAL A 5 -3.58 -2.86 -1.11
CA VAL A 5 -3.59 -1.43 -1.42
C VAL A 5 -2.75 -0.74 -0.35
N LEU A 6 -1.73 -0.01 -0.79
CA LEU A 6 -0.92 0.83 0.08
C LEU A 6 -1.59 2.20 0.20
N ALA A 7 -1.87 2.63 1.43
CA ALA A 7 -2.33 3.98 1.73
C ALA A 7 -1.24 4.72 2.48
N GLU A 8 -0.80 5.83 1.90
CA GLU A 8 0.16 6.75 2.51
C GLU A 8 -0.61 7.85 3.21
N THR A 9 -0.44 7.98 4.53
CA THR A 9 -1.10 9.02 5.32
C THR A 9 -0.06 9.82 6.10
N PRO A 10 -0.37 11.07 6.50
CA PRO A 10 0.53 11.86 7.34
C PRO A 10 0.85 11.20 8.69
N ALA A 11 -0.01 10.30 9.15
CA ALA A 11 0.15 9.58 10.41
C ALA A 11 0.90 8.25 10.27
N GLY A 12 1.11 7.76 9.05
CA GLY A 12 1.70 6.44 8.82
C GLY A 12 1.25 5.74 7.54
N TYR A 13 1.63 4.47 7.42
CA TYR A 13 1.26 3.61 6.30
C TYR A 13 0.15 2.64 6.68
N GLY A 14 -0.90 2.60 5.86
CA GLY A 14 -1.95 1.60 5.92
C GLY A 14 -1.80 0.56 4.83
N LEU A 15 -1.75 -0.72 5.20
CA LEU A 15 -1.82 -1.83 4.26
C LEU A 15 -3.21 -2.46 4.31
N PHE A 16 -3.95 -2.32 3.21
CA PHE A 16 -5.29 -2.88 3.08
C PHE A 16 -5.26 -4.13 2.20
N LYS A 17 -6.04 -5.14 2.57
CA LYS A 17 -6.30 -6.31 1.74
C LYS A 17 -7.67 -6.13 1.08
N ALA A 18 -7.71 -6.18 -0.24
CA ALA A 18 -8.96 -6.12 -0.98
C ALA A 18 -9.70 -7.47 -0.86
N ALA A 19 -11.02 -7.40 -0.66
CA ALA A 19 -11.90 -8.57 -0.69
C ALA A 19 -12.03 -9.12 -2.12
N ASP A 20 -11.95 -8.26 -3.13
CA ASP A 20 -12.04 -8.61 -4.54
C ASP A 20 -10.76 -8.23 -5.32
N LYS A 21 -10.33 -9.12 -6.23
CA LYS A 21 -9.08 -8.95 -7.00
C LYS A 21 -9.25 -8.00 -8.19
N LYS A 22 -10.48 -7.73 -8.61
CA LYS A 22 -10.83 -6.82 -9.71
C LYS A 22 -11.24 -5.45 -9.18
N LEU A 23 -10.93 -5.15 -7.90
CA LEU A 23 -11.23 -3.87 -7.27
C LEU A 23 -10.82 -2.70 -8.16
N LEU A 24 -9.59 -2.69 -8.67
CA LEU A 24 -9.05 -1.62 -9.53
C LEU A 24 -9.75 -1.47 -10.90
N LYS A 25 -10.62 -2.42 -11.28
CA LYS A 25 -11.34 -2.42 -12.56
C LYS A 25 -12.82 -2.07 -12.41
N ARG A 26 -13.30 -1.73 -11.21
CA ARG A 26 -14.69 -1.32 -10.99
C ARG A 26 -14.87 0.15 -11.36
N ASP A 27 -15.75 0.42 -12.31
CA ASP A 27 -16.24 1.77 -12.65
C ASP A 27 -16.83 2.52 -11.44
N GLU A 28 -17.37 1.80 -10.45
CA GLU A 28 -17.92 2.38 -9.23
C GLU A 28 -16.87 3.13 -8.40
N LEU A 29 -15.58 2.76 -8.47
CA LEU A 29 -14.51 3.51 -7.78
C LEU A 29 -14.24 4.88 -8.40
N SER A 30 -14.54 5.05 -9.69
CA SER A 30 -14.37 6.31 -10.40
C SER A 30 -15.59 7.23 -10.31
N SER A 31 -16.73 6.70 -9.84
CA SER A 31 -18.05 7.36 -9.96
C SER A 31 -18.47 8.21 -8.75
N GLY A 32 -17.64 8.34 -7.72
CA GLY A 32 -17.90 9.21 -6.57
C GLY A 32 -17.79 8.51 -5.21
N PRO A 33 -18.17 9.20 -4.12
CA PRO A 33 -17.92 8.72 -2.76
C PRO A 33 -18.72 7.46 -2.45
N THR A 34 -18.01 6.35 -2.30
CA THR A 34 -18.53 5.08 -1.79
C THR A 34 -18.86 5.22 -0.30
N SER A 35 -20.04 4.77 0.15
CA SER A 35 -20.40 4.76 1.57
C SER A 35 -19.34 4.00 2.40
N SER A 36 -19.09 4.43 3.64
CA SER A 36 -18.09 3.83 4.54
C SER A 36 -18.32 2.32 4.75
N GLU A 37 -19.57 1.89 4.77
CA GLU A 37 -19.96 0.48 4.86
C GLU A 37 -19.47 -0.32 3.65
N LYS A 38 -19.71 0.19 2.43
CA LYS A 38 -19.22 -0.44 1.19
C LYS A 38 -17.69 -0.47 1.14
N ILE A 39 -17.00 0.56 1.64
CA ILE A 39 -15.53 0.56 1.70
C ILE A 39 -15.03 -0.54 2.63
N ASN A 40 -15.63 -0.70 3.81
CA ASN A 40 -15.27 -1.76 4.76
C ASN A 40 -15.53 -3.18 4.22
N GLU A 41 -16.54 -3.35 3.36
CA GLU A 41 -16.76 -4.61 2.65
C GLU A 41 -15.69 -4.87 1.57
N MET A 42 -15.23 -3.81 0.89
CA MET A 42 -14.27 -3.90 -0.22
C MET A 42 -12.81 -4.02 0.24
N LEU A 43 -12.43 -3.32 1.30
CA LEU A 43 -11.08 -3.18 1.82
C LEU A 43 -11.06 -3.47 3.31
N LYS A 44 -10.22 -4.42 3.73
CA LYS A 44 -9.95 -4.68 5.15
C LYS A 44 -8.54 -4.24 5.50
N LEU A 45 -8.42 -3.46 6.57
CA LEU A 45 -7.10 -3.08 7.10
C LEU A 45 -6.38 -4.35 7.58
N LYS A 46 -5.20 -4.63 7.02
CA LYS A 46 -4.34 -5.74 7.43
C LYS A 46 -3.33 -5.28 8.47
N SER A 47 -2.65 -4.17 8.22
CA SER A 47 -1.63 -3.64 9.11
C SER A 47 -1.55 -2.13 8.98
N PHE A 48 -1.27 -1.44 10.07
CA PHE A 48 -1.07 0.00 10.10
C PHE A 48 0.20 0.32 10.88
N VAL A 49 1.12 1.03 10.24
CA VAL A 49 2.39 1.45 10.84
C VAL A 49 2.32 2.95 11.05
N LYS A 50 2.19 3.35 12.32
CA LYS A 50 2.19 4.76 12.72
C LYS A 50 3.61 5.34 12.66
N PHE A 51 3.74 6.61 12.30
CA PHE A 51 4.98 7.35 12.53
C PHE A 51 5.08 7.75 14.01
N GLU A 52 6.20 7.40 14.65
CA GLU A 52 6.40 7.72 16.07
C GLU A 52 6.70 9.20 16.31
N SER A 53 7.22 9.91 15.31
CA SER A 53 7.51 11.34 15.40
C SER A 53 7.39 12.04 14.04
N SER A 54 7.24 13.35 14.08
CA SER A 54 7.22 14.19 12.87
C SER A 54 8.54 14.14 12.10
N ALA A 55 9.67 13.92 12.78
CA ALA A 55 10.97 13.78 12.12
C ALA A 55 10.98 12.56 11.19
N ILE A 56 10.54 11.41 11.70
CA ILE A 56 10.39 10.18 10.92
C ILE A 56 9.42 10.40 9.75
N ALA A 57 8.28 11.05 9.98
CA ALA A 57 7.32 11.33 8.92
C ALA A 57 7.91 12.15 7.76
N VAL A 58 8.78 13.11 8.05
CA VAL A 58 9.46 13.93 7.04
C VAL A 58 10.51 13.12 6.27
N GLU A 59 11.29 12.30 6.96
CA GLU A 59 12.29 11.42 6.32
C GLU A 59 11.63 10.40 5.38
N GLU A 60 10.56 9.77 5.85
CA GLU A 60 9.77 8.81 5.07
C GLU A 60 9.13 9.47 3.84
N ALA A 61 8.54 10.66 4.00
CA ALA A 61 7.98 11.45 2.90
C ALA A 61 9.04 11.89 1.87
N ALA A 62 10.25 12.21 2.32
CA ALA A 62 11.37 12.54 1.43
C ALA A 62 11.79 11.32 0.60
N GLY A 63 11.92 10.15 1.23
CA GLY A 63 12.26 8.90 0.54
C GLY A 63 11.22 8.51 -0.51
N LEU A 64 9.93 8.64 -0.17
CA LEU A 64 8.81 8.44 -1.09
C LEU A 64 8.87 9.38 -2.30
N LYS A 65 9.13 10.67 -2.07
CA LYS A 65 9.26 11.68 -3.13
C LYS A 65 10.40 11.38 -4.11
N GLU A 66 11.48 10.79 -3.62
CA GLU A 66 12.61 10.34 -4.44
C GLU A 66 12.35 8.98 -5.13
N GLY A 67 11.21 8.33 -4.87
CA GLY A 67 10.90 7.01 -5.39
C GLY A 67 11.78 5.91 -4.78
N ARG A 68 12.23 6.10 -3.54
CA ARG A 68 12.93 5.06 -2.76
C ARG A 68 11.93 4.41 -1.82
N VAL A 69 12.19 3.16 -1.44
CA VAL A 69 11.42 2.48 -0.39
C VAL A 69 12.09 2.77 0.94
N PRO A 70 11.47 3.56 1.83
CA PRO A 70 12.04 3.83 3.15
C PRO A 70 12.00 2.59 4.06
N PRO A 71 12.78 2.56 5.16
CA PRO A 71 12.89 1.40 6.03
C PRO A 71 11.56 0.97 6.69
N LEU A 72 10.72 1.92 7.12
CA LEU A 72 9.42 1.58 7.71
C LEU A 72 8.48 0.95 6.67
N LEU A 73 8.45 1.50 5.46
CA LEU A 73 7.69 0.90 4.36
C LEU A 73 8.21 -0.49 3.99
N ALA A 74 9.53 -0.68 3.92
CA ALA A 74 10.13 -1.98 3.67
C ALA A 74 9.75 -3.02 4.76
N SER A 75 9.73 -2.59 6.03
CA SER A 75 9.28 -3.44 7.13
C SER A 75 7.80 -3.82 7.01
N LEU A 76 6.94 -2.89 6.60
CA LEU A 76 5.52 -3.17 6.35
C LEU A 76 5.33 -4.14 5.18
N LEU A 77 6.11 -3.98 4.12
CA LEU A 77 6.06 -4.83 2.93
C LEU A 77 6.53 -6.27 3.22
N ASN A 78 7.41 -6.47 4.21
CA ASN A 78 7.79 -7.80 4.65
C ASN A 78 6.62 -8.62 5.24
N GLU A 79 5.53 -8.00 5.69
CA GLU A 79 4.33 -8.70 6.19
C GLU A 79 3.52 -9.41 5.09
N ILE A 80 3.83 -9.15 3.82
CA ILE A 80 3.17 -9.75 2.65
C ILE A 80 4.12 -10.63 1.82
N LYS A 81 5.38 -10.80 2.22
CA LYS A 81 6.39 -11.58 1.49
C LYS A 81 6.00 -13.06 1.31
N ASP A 82 5.31 -13.64 2.28
CA ASP A 82 4.89 -15.06 2.26
C ASP A 82 3.69 -15.32 1.34
N GLU A 83 3.03 -14.28 0.82
CA GLU A 83 1.94 -14.45 -0.15
C GLU A 83 2.49 -14.76 -1.56
N LYS A 84 2.53 -16.06 -1.90
CA LYS A 84 3.09 -16.62 -3.15
C LYS A 84 2.62 -15.99 -4.48
N LYS A 85 1.58 -15.15 -4.48
CA LYS A 85 1.10 -14.35 -5.62
C LYS A 85 0.37 -13.10 -5.07
N ALA A 86 1.10 -12.10 -4.62
CA ALA A 86 0.55 -10.82 -4.18
C ALA A 86 0.70 -9.75 -5.28
N THR A 87 -0.32 -8.90 -5.40
CA THR A 87 -0.26 -7.65 -6.16
C THR A 87 -0.45 -6.52 -5.17
N ILE A 88 0.32 -5.44 -5.29
CA ILE A 88 0.16 -4.25 -4.47
C ILE A 88 -0.22 -3.07 -5.36
N ALA A 89 -1.28 -2.36 -5.01
CA ALA A 89 -1.68 -1.13 -5.67
C ALA A 89 -0.99 0.03 -4.97
N VAL A 90 -0.26 0.82 -5.75
CA VAL A 90 0.46 2.03 -5.32
C VAL A 90 0.05 3.19 -6.21
N ALA A 91 -0.07 4.38 -5.62
CA ALA A 91 -0.50 5.58 -6.35
C ALA A 91 0.62 6.14 -7.26
N ASP A 92 1.88 6.01 -6.84
CA ASP A 92 3.04 6.54 -7.56
C ASP A 92 3.78 5.43 -8.33
N LEU A 93 4.03 5.69 -9.63
CA LEU A 93 4.69 4.76 -10.53
C LEU A 93 6.17 4.51 -10.15
N LYS A 94 6.89 5.52 -9.67
CA LYS A 94 8.29 5.38 -9.27
C LYS A 94 8.38 4.52 -8.03
N LEU A 95 7.48 4.73 -7.07
CA LEU A 95 7.39 3.91 -5.88
C LEU A 95 7.06 2.45 -6.21
N GLY A 96 6.08 2.19 -7.08
CA GLY A 96 5.77 0.84 -7.54
C GLY A 96 6.97 0.15 -8.22
N THR A 97 7.69 0.89 -9.06
CA THR A 97 8.93 0.39 -9.68
C THR A 97 10.01 0.08 -8.65
N ALA A 98 10.15 0.90 -7.60
CA ALA A 98 11.12 0.68 -6.53
C ALA A 98 10.77 -0.52 -5.66
N ILE A 99 9.49 -0.71 -5.34
CA ILE A 99 8.98 -1.88 -4.60
C ILE A 99 9.23 -3.16 -5.42
N GLY A 100 8.95 -3.15 -6.73
CA GLY A 100 9.19 -4.29 -7.60
C GLY A 100 10.67 -4.67 -7.78
N LYS A 101 11.60 -3.81 -7.38
CA LYS A 101 13.05 -4.07 -7.38
C LYS A 101 13.57 -4.66 -6.06
N LEU A 102 12.73 -4.80 -5.04
CA LEU A 102 13.15 -5.36 -3.75
C LEU A 102 13.43 -6.87 -3.89
N PRO A 103 14.64 -7.35 -3.55
CA PRO A 103 15.07 -8.72 -3.84
C PRO A 103 14.29 -9.79 -3.05
N ASP A 104 13.79 -9.45 -1.87
CA ASP A 104 13.04 -10.36 -0.99
C ASP A 104 11.52 -10.31 -1.20
N LEU A 105 11.03 -9.47 -2.13
CA LEU A 105 9.60 -9.28 -2.37
C LEU A 105 9.20 -9.77 -3.76
N ASN A 106 8.52 -10.92 -3.82
CA ASN A 106 7.95 -11.43 -5.07
C ASN A 106 6.53 -10.89 -5.31
N ILE A 107 6.41 -9.56 -5.42
CA ILE A 107 5.13 -8.83 -5.49
C ILE A 107 5.10 -7.99 -6.76
N GLN A 108 4.00 -8.06 -7.50
CA GLN A 108 3.76 -7.16 -8.63
C GLN A 108 3.13 -5.87 -8.11
N ALA A 109 3.79 -4.73 -8.35
CA ALA A 109 3.32 -3.39 -7.99
C ALA A 109 2.77 -2.65 -9.20
#